data_AF-A0A1R1S2L8-F1
#
_entry.id   AF-A0A1R1S2L8-F1
#
_cell.length_a   1.000
_cell.length_b   1.000
_cell.length_c   1.000
_cell.angle_alpha   90.00
_cell.angle_beta   90.00
_cell.angle_gamma   90.00
#
_symmetry.space_group_name_H-M   'P 1'
#
loop_
_entity.id
_entity.type
_entity.pdbx_description
1 polymer ?
#
loop_
_entity_poly.entity_id
_entity_poly.type
_entity_poly.pdbx_seq_one_letter_code
_entity_poly.pdbx_strand_id
1 'polypeptide(L)'
;MGSELNQLDRFADEPTRQMLRGLIKRKQKYENYARQTFRWQAAAIICAASFCLFIAAKGLGQSGFLSEMLNDSIYLFWILSAAFAYSTAYYFKKKEEKAEGEYHKLRCEIIQKSTDLWPQPEMWKSRETVFKLMKQQYDINLYFESK
;
A
#
# COMPACT_ATOMS: atom_id res chain seq x y z
N MET A 1 -11.92 -14.88 -7.58
CA MET A 1 -10.89 -15.26 -6.58
C MET A 1 -10.91 -16.74 -6.18
N GLY A 2 -12.06 -17.44 -6.12
CA GLY A 2 -12.10 -18.85 -5.69
C GLY A 2 -11.61 -19.90 -6.71
N SER A 3 -11.74 -19.67 -8.02
CA SER A 3 -11.35 -20.63 -9.06
C SER A 3 -9.83 -20.78 -9.23
N GLU A 4 -9.07 -19.72 -8.99
CA GLU A 4 -7.64 -19.66 -9.31
C GLU A 4 -6.76 -20.11 -8.15
N LEU A 5 -7.22 -19.89 -6.91
CA LEU A 5 -6.68 -20.55 -5.72
C LEU A 5 -6.82 -22.08 -5.82
N ASN A 6 -7.91 -22.58 -6.40
CA ASN A 6 -8.11 -24.01 -6.65
C ASN A 6 -7.12 -24.59 -7.67
N GLN A 7 -6.62 -23.78 -8.61
CA GLN A 7 -5.56 -24.22 -9.52
C GLN A 7 -4.20 -24.26 -8.82
N LEU A 8 -3.90 -23.24 -7.99
CA LEU A 8 -2.73 -23.23 -7.10
C LEU A 8 -2.69 -24.45 -6.18
N ASP A 9 -3.85 -24.84 -5.64
CA ASP A 9 -4.01 -26.01 -4.76
C ASP A 9 -3.67 -27.35 -5.45
N ARG A 10 -3.66 -27.39 -6.79
CA ARG A 10 -3.37 -28.60 -7.57
C ARG A 10 -1.88 -28.83 -7.84
N PHE A 11 -1.05 -27.78 -7.70
CA PHE A 11 0.36 -27.80 -8.12
C PHE A 11 1.35 -27.47 -6.98
N ALA A 12 0.85 -27.22 -5.77
CA ALA A 12 1.66 -26.81 -4.63
C ALA A 12 1.33 -27.66 -3.38
N ASP A 13 2.37 -28.15 -2.72
CA ASP A 13 2.25 -28.85 -1.44
C ASP A 13 1.62 -27.94 -0.36
N GLU A 14 1.04 -28.58 0.67
CA GLU A 14 0.39 -27.92 1.81
C GLU A 14 1.18 -26.72 2.40
N PRO A 15 2.50 -26.84 2.70
CA PRO A 15 3.28 -25.71 3.22
C PRO A 15 3.46 -24.58 2.20
N THR A 16 3.73 -24.93 0.94
CA THR A 16 3.90 -23.97 -0.17
C THR A 16 2.63 -23.15 -0.39
N ARG A 17 1.48 -23.82 -0.33
CA ARG A 17 0.16 -23.20 -0.45
C ARG A 17 -0.08 -22.17 0.64
N GLN A 18 0.25 -22.51 1.89
CA GLN A 18 0.07 -21.59 3.01
C GLN A 18 0.95 -20.34 2.85
N MET A 19 2.19 -20.50 2.39
CA MET A 19 3.10 -19.38 2.10
C MET A 19 2.57 -18.49 0.96
N LEU A 20 2.11 -19.08 -0.16
CA LEU A 20 1.59 -18.35 -1.31
C LEU A 20 0.28 -17.60 -0.99
N ARG A 21 -0.65 -18.23 -0.26
CA ARG A 21 -1.86 -17.55 0.25
C ARG A 21 -1.50 -16.41 1.19
N GLY A 22 -0.50 -16.60 2.05
CA GLY A 22 0.06 -15.55 2.90
C GLY A 22 0.58 -14.37 2.08
N LEU A 23 1.29 -14.64 0.98
CA LEU A 23 1.82 -13.62 0.08
C LEU A 23 0.72 -12.83 -0.62
N ILE A 24 -0.28 -13.51 -1.17
CA ILE A 24 -1.45 -12.87 -1.81
C ILE A 24 -2.18 -11.97 -0.80
N LYS A 25 -2.44 -12.47 0.41
CA LYS A 25 -3.13 -11.70 1.45
C LYS A 25 -2.33 -10.47 1.86
N ARG A 26 -1.00 -10.57 1.93
CA ARG A 26 -0.12 -9.43 2.24
C ARG A 26 -0.06 -8.43 1.09
N LYS A 27 0.01 -8.86 -0.18
CA LYS A 27 -0.09 -7.97 -1.34
C LYS A 27 -1.42 -7.21 -1.34
N GLN A 28 -2.53 -7.91 -1.16
CA GLN A 28 -3.85 -7.28 -1.11
C GLN A 28 -3.98 -6.28 0.04
N LYS A 29 -3.39 -6.59 1.20
CA LYS A 29 -3.33 -5.69 2.35
C LYS A 29 -2.50 -4.43 2.05
N TYR A 30 -1.33 -4.59 1.43
CA TYR A 30 -0.50 -3.48 0.96
C TYR A 30 -1.26 -2.60 -0.04
N GLU A 31 -1.84 -3.18 -1.10
CA GLU A 31 -2.62 -2.41 -2.09
C GLU A 31 -3.83 -1.70 -1.49
N ASN A 32 -4.48 -2.30 -0.49
CA ASN A 32 -5.57 -1.63 0.21
C ASN A 32 -5.06 -0.41 0.98
N TYR A 33 -3.92 -0.51 1.66
CA TYR A 33 -3.32 0.65 2.32
C TYR A 33 -2.87 1.70 1.30
N ALA A 34 -2.18 1.33 0.23
CA ALA A 34 -1.77 2.26 -0.82
C ALA A 34 -2.98 2.99 -1.43
N ARG A 35 -4.07 2.28 -1.75
CA ARG A 35 -5.33 2.90 -2.22
C ARG A 35 -5.94 3.83 -1.18
N GLN A 36 -5.90 3.46 0.09
CA GLN A 36 -6.47 4.29 1.15
C GLN A 36 -5.61 5.53 1.41
N THR A 37 -4.28 5.41 1.38
CA THR A 37 -3.34 6.54 1.41
C THR A 37 -3.63 7.49 0.26
N PHE A 38 -3.77 6.99 -0.97
CA PHE A 38 -4.10 7.81 -2.14
C PHE A 38 -5.43 8.55 -1.98
N ARG A 39 -6.48 7.88 -1.48
CA ARG A 39 -7.78 8.53 -1.20
C ARG A 39 -7.68 9.63 -0.15
N TRP A 40 -6.91 9.41 0.93
CA TRP A 40 -6.69 10.42 1.96
C TRP A 40 -5.83 11.58 1.47
N GLN A 41 -4.82 11.32 0.63
CA GLN A 41 -4.03 12.36 -0.02
C GLN A 41 -4.89 13.20 -0.97
N ALA A 42 -5.73 12.58 -1.79
CA ALA A 42 -6.66 13.29 -2.66
C ALA A 42 -7.65 14.14 -1.86
N ALA A 43 -8.20 13.61 -0.77
CA ALA A 43 -9.07 14.37 0.13
C ALA A 43 -8.33 15.56 0.77
N ALA A 44 -7.09 15.37 1.21
CA ALA A 44 -6.26 16.45 1.75
C ALA A 44 -5.97 17.55 0.72
N ILE A 45 -5.69 17.18 -0.54
CA ILE A 45 -5.49 18.14 -1.64
C ILE A 45 -6.77 18.94 -1.89
N ILE A 46 -7.94 18.31 -1.89
CA ILE A 46 -9.23 18.99 -2.07
C ILE A 46 -9.48 19.97 -0.92
N CYS A 47 -9.22 19.57 0.33
CA CYS A 47 -9.32 20.45 1.50
C CYS A 47 -8.32 21.62 1.44
N ALA A 48 -7.09 21.38 0.98
CA ALA A 48 -6.11 22.45 0.81
C ALA A 48 -6.50 23.42 -0.31
N ALA A 49 -7.03 22.91 -1.43
CA ALA A 49 -7.51 23.73 -2.53
C ALA A 49 -8.71 24.61 -2.11
N SER A 50 -9.66 24.06 -1.34
CA SER A 50 -10.78 24.84 -0.82
C SER A 50 -10.32 25.93 0.16
N PHE A 51 -9.29 25.65 0.96
CA PHE A 51 -8.66 26.67 1.83
C PHE A 51 -8.06 27.82 1.03
N CYS A 52 -7.27 27.50 0.00
CA CYS A 52 -6.63 28.50 -0.84
C CYS A 52 -7.67 29.38 -1.54
N LEU A 53 -8.78 28.79 -2.01
CA LEU A 53 -9.89 29.54 -2.60
C LEU A 53 -10.57 30.45 -1.57
N PHE A 54 -10.75 29.99 -0.33
CA PHE A 54 -11.32 30.79 0.75
C PHE A 54 -10.45 32.01 1.09
N ILE A 55 -9.12 31.83 1.19
CA ILE A 55 -8.18 32.94 1.41
C ILE A 55 -8.19 33.90 0.22
N ALA A 56 -8.14 33.38 -1.02
CA ALA A 56 -8.16 34.21 -2.22
C ALA A 56 -9.44 35.05 -2.31
N ALA A 57 -10.59 34.49 -1.93
CA ALA A 57 -11.87 35.19 -1.88
C ALA A 57 -11.93 36.30 -0.82
N LYS A 58 -11.21 36.14 0.31
CA LYS A 58 -11.12 37.18 1.36
C LYS A 58 -10.14 38.32 1.04
N GLY A 59 -9.33 38.19 -0.01
CA GLY A 59 -8.38 39.22 -0.46
C GLY A 59 -7.03 39.14 0.25
N LEU A 60 -5.98 38.81 -0.51
CA LEU A 60 -4.58 38.85 -0.09
C LEU A 60 -4.12 40.31 0.06
N GLY A 61 -4.32 40.94 1.22
CA GLY A 61 -3.90 42.33 1.37
C GLY A 61 -4.00 43.00 2.74
N GLN A 62 -4.58 42.38 3.77
CA GLN A 62 -4.63 43.01 5.09
C GLN A 62 -3.27 42.85 5.82
N SER A 63 -2.61 44.00 6.00
CA SER A 63 -1.42 44.16 6.85
C SER A 63 -1.77 43.86 8.30
N GLY A 64 -1.75 42.57 8.66
CA GLY A 64 -2.20 42.08 9.97
C GLY A 64 -2.38 40.57 10.07
N PHE A 65 -2.00 39.80 9.04
CA PHE A 65 -2.28 38.35 8.91
C PHE A 65 -2.00 37.52 10.17
N LEU A 66 -0.88 37.75 10.88
CA LEU A 66 -0.57 37.02 12.11
C LEU A 66 -1.52 37.32 13.29
N SER A 67 -1.98 38.57 13.42
CA SER A 67 -2.95 38.95 14.46
C SER A 67 -4.36 38.49 14.13
N GLU A 68 -4.79 38.60 12.87
CA GLU A 68 -6.08 38.05 12.41
C GLU A 68 -6.12 36.52 12.45
N MET A 69 -5.00 35.84 12.17
CA MET A 69 -4.91 34.38 12.29
C MET A 69 -5.08 33.86 13.71
N LEU A 70 -4.64 34.62 14.71
CA LEU A 70 -4.77 34.23 16.12
C LEU A 70 -6.11 34.66 16.73
N ASN A 71 -6.73 35.71 16.19
CA ASN A 71 -7.97 36.28 16.73
C ASN A 71 -9.23 35.65 16.12
N ASP A 72 -9.16 35.12 14.89
CA ASP A 72 -10.30 34.50 14.20
C ASP A 72 -10.27 32.96 14.37
N SER A 73 -11.31 32.42 15.00
CA SER A 73 -11.43 30.98 15.33
C SER A 73 -11.34 30.07 14.10
N ILE A 74 -11.58 30.62 12.90
CA ILE A 74 -11.49 29.90 11.63
C ILE A 74 -10.03 29.49 11.32
N TYR A 75 -9.04 30.35 11.57
CA TYR A 75 -7.64 30.03 11.26
C TYR A 75 -7.04 29.01 12.24
N LEU A 76 -7.44 29.05 13.51
CA LEU A 76 -7.09 28.00 14.48
C LEU A 76 -7.64 26.63 14.02
N PHE A 77 -8.86 26.60 13.50
CA PHE A 77 -9.44 25.39 12.92
C PHE A 77 -8.62 24.88 11.72
N TRP A 78 -8.11 25.77 10.87
CA TRP A 78 -7.24 25.40 9.76
C TRP A 78 -5.86 24.88 10.19
N ILE A 79 -5.23 25.49 11.19
CA ILE A 79 -3.95 25.00 11.74
C ILE A 79 -4.13 23.61 12.36
N LEU A 80 -5.20 23.42 13.15
CA LEU A 80 -5.55 22.11 13.73
C LEU A 80 -5.85 21.08 12.64
N SER A 81 -6.59 21.47 11.59
CA SER A 81 -6.89 20.61 10.45
C SER A 81 -5.61 20.22 9.70
N ALA A 82 -4.68 21.15 9.48
CA ALA A 82 -3.40 20.89 8.84
C ALA A 82 -2.51 19.96 9.68
N ALA A 83 -2.43 20.19 10.99
CA ALA A 83 -1.72 19.32 11.92
C ALA A 83 -2.32 17.90 11.93
N PHE A 84 -3.65 17.80 11.96
CA PHE A 84 -4.36 16.53 11.89
C PHE A 84 -4.13 15.80 10.56
N ALA A 85 -4.20 16.53 9.44
CA ALA A 85 -3.92 15.99 8.11
C ALA A 85 -2.47 15.47 8.00
N TYR A 86 -1.50 16.20 8.55
CA TYR A 86 -0.11 15.77 8.59
C TYR A 86 0.09 14.51 9.45
N SER A 87 -0.46 14.50 10.67
CA SER A 87 -0.38 13.34 11.58
C SER A 87 -1.03 12.10 10.98
N THR A 88 -2.21 12.23 10.36
CA THR A 88 -2.90 11.12 9.71
C THR A 88 -2.13 10.61 8.50
N ALA A 89 -1.64 11.49 7.62
CA ALA A 89 -0.81 11.11 6.48
C ALA A 89 0.46 10.35 6.92
N TYR A 90 1.15 10.84 7.96
CA TYR A 90 2.33 10.17 8.51
C TYR A 90 2.00 8.77 9.07
N TYR A 91 0.87 8.63 9.79
CA TYR A 91 0.43 7.35 10.32
C TYR A 91 0.10 6.32 9.24
N PHE A 92 -0.61 6.72 8.18
CA PHE A 92 -0.94 5.83 7.07
C PHE A 92 0.31 5.45 6.25
N LYS A 93 1.19 6.41 5.98
CA LYS A 93 2.47 6.15 5.30
C LYS A 93 3.30 5.11 6.04
N LYS A 94 3.40 5.20 7.37
CA LYS A 94 4.12 4.22 8.19
C LYS A 94 3.50 2.82 8.13
N LYS A 95 2.16 2.72 8.06
CA LYS A 95 1.47 1.43 7.90
C LYS A 95 1.69 0.82 6.51
N GLU A 96 1.69 1.65 5.48
CA GLU A 96 1.97 1.25 4.11
C GLU A 96 3.39 0.69 3.98
N GLU A 97 4.40 1.43 4.46
CA GLU A 97 5.81 1.01 4.45
C GLU A 97 6.02 -0.31 5.22
N LYS A 98 5.34 -0.47 6.37
CA LYS A 98 5.39 -1.73 7.12
C LYS A 98 4.77 -2.89 6.32
N ALA A 99 3.62 -2.67 5.69
CA ALA A 99 2.96 -3.69 4.88
C ALA A 99 3.77 -4.07 3.64
N GLU A 100 4.42 -3.08 3.01
CA GLU A 100 5.35 -3.27 1.90
C GLU A 100 6.56 -4.10 2.32
N GLY A 101 7.18 -3.78 3.46
CA GLY A 101 8.30 -4.54 4.02
C GLY A 101 7.93 -5.98 4.37
N GLU A 102 6.75 -6.21 4.98
CA GLU A 102 6.24 -7.56 5.28
C GLU A 102 5.93 -8.38 4.02
N TYR A 103 5.46 -7.72 2.95
CA TYR A 103 5.23 -8.34 1.64
C TYR A 103 6.57 -8.69 0.97
N HIS A 104 7.49 -7.73 0.88
CA HIS A 104 8.79 -7.92 0.24
C HIS A 104 9.61 -9.00 0.95
N LYS A 105 9.66 -8.96 2.29
CA LYS A 105 10.34 -10.00 3.09
C LYS A 105 9.78 -11.40 2.81
N LEU A 106 8.47 -11.55 2.73
CA LEU A 106 7.85 -12.85 2.44
C LEU A 106 8.11 -13.30 1.00
N ARG A 107 8.10 -12.36 0.05
CA ARG A 107 8.46 -12.62 -1.34
C ARG A 107 9.89 -13.16 -1.43
N CYS A 108 10.86 -12.51 -0.78
CA CYS A 108 12.25 -12.98 -0.74
C CYS A 108 12.38 -14.35 -0.08
N GLU A 109 11.70 -14.58 1.05
CA GLU A 109 11.70 -15.88 1.72
C GLU A 109 11.16 -17.00 0.83
N ILE A 110 10.09 -16.75 0.07
CA ILE A 110 9.53 -17.71 -0.89
C ILE A 110 10.51 -17.97 -2.05
N ILE A 111 11.20 -16.94 -2.55
CA ILE A 111 12.19 -17.09 -3.62
C ILE A 111 13.36 -17.94 -3.13
N GLN A 112 13.90 -17.66 -1.95
CA GLN A 112 15.01 -18.41 -1.36
C GLN A 112 14.64 -19.86 -1.05
N LYS A 113 13.45 -20.09 -0.48
CA LYS A 113 12.94 -21.44 -0.23
C LYS A 113 12.43 -22.14 -1.50
N SER A 114 12.29 -21.45 -2.63
CA SER A 114 11.73 -22.07 -3.85
C SER A 114 12.61 -23.18 -4.42
N THR A 115 13.92 -23.18 -4.17
CA THR A 115 14.79 -24.31 -4.53
C THR A 115 14.59 -25.51 -3.61
N ASP A 116 14.27 -25.29 -2.34
CA ASP A 116 14.00 -26.36 -1.35
C ASP A 116 12.58 -26.93 -1.46
N LEU A 117 11.62 -26.09 -1.85
CA LEU A 117 10.21 -26.47 -2.03
C LEU A 117 9.97 -27.33 -3.28
N TRP A 118 10.80 -27.19 -4.32
CA TRP A 118 10.72 -28.00 -5.54
C TRP A 118 12.11 -28.58 -5.89
N PRO A 119 12.61 -29.57 -5.11
CA PRO A 119 13.95 -30.12 -5.29
C PRO A 119 14.04 -31.06 -6.50
N GLN A 120 12.92 -31.64 -6.93
CA GLN A 120 12.88 -32.61 -8.01
C GLN A 120 12.61 -31.95 -9.38
N PRO A 121 13.21 -32.45 -10.49
CA PRO A 121 12.98 -31.92 -11.83
C PRO A 121 11.51 -31.99 -12.29
N GLU A 122 10.77 -33.00 -11.86
CA GLU A 122 9.34 -33.15 -12.20
C GLU A 122 8.48 -32.03 -11.59
N MET A 123 8.91 -31.54 -10.43
CA MET A 123 8.29 -30.47 -9.65
C MET A 123 8.59 -29.07 -10.21
N TRP A 124 9.59 -28.93 -11.10
CA TRP A 124 9.95 -27.64 -11.70
C TRP A 124 8.89 -27.11 -12.67
N LYS A 125 8.19 -28.00 -13.40
CA LYS A 125 7.04 -27.61 -14.24
C LYS A 125 5.90 -27.02 -13.41
N SER A 126 5.65 -27.59 -12.24
CA SER A 126 4.66 -27.08 -11.28
C SER A 126 5.07 -25.72 -10.73
N ARG A 127 6.35 -25.55 -10.36
CA ARG A 127 6.92 -24.24 -9.93
C ARG A 127 6.76 -23.16 -10.99
N GLU A 128 7.11 -23.45 -12.24
CA GLU A 128 7.00 -22.48 -13.33
C GLU A 128 5.55 -22.06 -13.58
N THR A 129 4.63 -23.02 -13.51
CA THR A 129 3.18 -22.76 -13.62
C THR A 129 2.70 -21.84 -12.50
N VAL A 130 3.09 -22.11 -11.25
CA VAL A 130 2.76 -21.27 -10.09
C VAL A 130 3.34 -19.86 -10.23
N PHE A 131 4.60 -19.73 -10.65
CA PHE A 131 5.26 -18.43 -10.80
C PHE A 131 4.61 -17.60 -11.91
N LYS A 132 4.26 -18.24 -13.03
CA LYS A 132 3.55 -17.62 -14.13
C LYS A 132 2.16 -17.15 -13.70
N LEU A 133 1.43 -18.00 -12.98
CA LEU A 133 0.10 -17.68 -12.46
C LEU A 133 0.15 -16.50 -11.48
N MET A 134 1.10 -16.50 -10.55
CA MET A 134 1.34 -15.41 -9.59
C MET A 134 1.69 -14.08 -10.28
N LYS A 135 2.49 -14.14 -11.35
CA LYS A 135 2.82 -12.96 -12.16
C LYS A 135 1.62 -12.46 -12.97
N GLN A 136 0.84 -13.34 -13.58
CA GLN A 136 -0.27 -12.93 -14.45
C GLN A 136 -1.50 -12.44 -13.68
N GLN A 137 -1.90 -13.13 -12.61
CA GLN A 137 -3.14 -12.83 -11.89
C GLN A 137 -2.94 -11.84 -10.75
N TYR A 138 -1.81 -11.96 -10.06
CA TYR A 138 -1.55 -11.16 -8.88
C TYR A 138 -0.48 -10.12 -9.12
N ASP A 139 0.14 -10.04 -10.30
CA ASP A 139 1.26 -9.13 -10.60
C ASP A 139 2.40 -9.24 -9.56
N ILE A 140 2.68 -10.48 -9.13
CA ILE A 140 3.75 -10.81 -8.17
C ILE A 140 4.88 -11.49 -8.94
N ASN A 141 6.04 -10.84 -9.02
CA ASN A 141 7.20 -11.43 -9.66
C ASN A 141 8.01 -12.31 -8.69
N LEU A 142 7.94 -13.62 -8.83
CA LEU A 142 8.70 -14.60 -8.02
C LEU A 142 10.00 -15.06 -8.70
N TYR A 143 10.35 -14.55 -9.89
CA TYR A 143 11.54 -15.01 -10.63
C TYR A 143 12.84 -14.37 -10.13
N PHE A 144 12.75 -13.15 -9.60
CA PHE A 144 13.91 -12.38 -9.17
C PHE A 144 13.65 -11.78 -7.80
N GLU A 145 14.69 -11.74 -6.96
CA GLU A 145 14.66 -11.08 -5.65
C GLU A 145 14.68 -9.54 -5.77
N SER A 146 14.85 -8.99 -6.98
CA SER A 146 15.12 -7.55 -7.14
C SER A 146 14.02 -6.68 -6.54
N LYS A 147 14.53 -5.60 -5.92
CA LYS A 147 13.81 -4.47 -5.33
C LYS A 147 13.19 -3.61 -6.42
#